data_AF-A0AAW1UUD1-F1
#
_entry.id   AF-A0AAW1UUD1-F1
#
_cell.length_a   1.000
_cell.length_b   1.000
_cell.length_c   1.000
_cell.angle_alpha   90.00
_cell.angle_beta   90.00
_cell.angle_gamma   90.00
#
_symmetry.space_group_name_H-M   'P 1'
#
loop_
_entity.id
_entity.type
_entity.pdbx_description
1 polymer ?
#
loop_
_entity_poly.entity_id
_entity_poly.type
_entity_poly.pdbx_seq_one_letter_code
_entity_poly.pdbx_strand_id
1 'polypeptide(L)'
;MKSILGFSVEKNGLLSGLPFVCSYVASVFFCYLADKLVTKSIMSLLAVRKLMTAIAQVLPGILVLFIGYVGCDINLALVLWFVAVTVVPAAYAGAMANVVDIAPNFAGPVLAFAQTIHMTASFLSPLAAFHILDGRDLLMSSWRIVFYVTAFVSISTYFVYQIWGTTEIQPWNYVPDLPKRHEQQELMEENREEDHSVVSNGKPSVSEHNGTNVT
;
A
#
# COMPACT_ATOMS: atom_id res chain seq x y z
N MET A 1 -26.24 -17.73 -12.55
CA MET A 1 -27.05 -16.55 -12.91
C MET A 1 -26.95 -16.28 -14.41
N LYS A 2 -27.59 -17.10 -15.25
CA LYS A 2 -27.53 -16.97 -16.73
C LYS A 2 -28.84 -16.45 -17.35
N SER A 3 -29.79 -15.96 -16.57
CA SER A 3 -31.14 -15.69 -17.10
C SER A 3 -31.95 -14.72 -16.25
N ILE A 4 -31.56 -13.45 -16.16
CA ILE A 4 -32.50 -12.42 -15.68
C ILE A 4 -32.49 -11.14 -16.55
N LEU A 5 -31.39 -10.82 -17.27
CA LEU A 5 -31.30 -9.52 -17.97
C LEU A 5 -31.09 -9.55 -19.51
N GLY A 6 -31.22 -10.69 -20.20
CA GLY A 6 -31.18 -10.72 -21.68
C GLY A 6 -29.91 -10.18 -22.36
N PHE A 7 -28.89 -9.76 -21.60
CA PHE A 7 -27.61 -9.31 -22.11
C PHE A 7 -26.66 -10.50 -22.26
N SER A 8 -26.00 -10.59 -23.40
CA SER A 8 -24.92 -11.55 -23.65
C SER A 8 -23.94 -11.54 -22.47
N VAL A 9 -23.51 -12.72 -22.01
CA VAL A 9 -22.56 -12.91 -20.90
C VAL A 9 -21.33 -11.99 -21.02
N GLU A 10 -20.92 -11.68 -22.25
CA GLU A 10 -19.84 -10.76 -22.59
C GLU A 10 -20.09 -9.30 -22.15
N LYS A 11 -21.28 -8.75 -22.41
CA LYS A 11 -21.67 -7.38 -22.02
C LYS A 11 -21.82 -7.23 -20.50
N ASN A 12 -22.35 -8.26 -19.83
CA ASN A 12 -22.46 -8.26 -18.36
C ASN A 12 -21.08 -8.42 -17.70
N GLY A 13 -20.17 -9.18 -18.31
CA GLY A 13 -18.77 -9.27 -17.87
C GLY A 13 -18.04 -7.94 -18.03
N LEU A 14 -18.22 -7.25 -19.17
CA LEU A 14 -17.64 -5.93 -19.41
C LEU A 14 -18.17 -4.88 -18.42
N LEU A 15 -19.48 -4.87 -18.17
CA LEU A 15 -20.13 -3.92 -17.26
C LEU A 15 -19.73 -4.14 -15.79
N SER A 16 -19.56 -5.40 -15.37
CA SER A 16 -19.09 -5.75 -14.02
C SER A 16 -17.58 -5.56 -13.83
N GLY A 17 -16.79 -5.64 -14.91
CA GLY A 17 -15.34 -5.43 -14.89
C GLY A 17 -14.94 -3.95 -14.95
N LEU A 18 -15.80 -3.10 -15.51
CA LEU A 18 -15.51 -1.68 -15.74
C LEU A 18 -15.10 -0.91 -14.48
N PRO A 19 -15.78 -1.05 -13.32
CA PRO A 19 -15.37 -0.35 -12.10
C PRO A 19 -13.95 -0.71 -11.66
N PHE A 20 -13.54 -1.97 -11.79
CA PHE A 20 -12.19 -2.41 -11.40
C PHE A 20 -11.11 -1.85 -12.32
N VAL A 21 -11.36 -1.84 -13.64
CA VAL A 21 -10.45 -1.24 -14.61
C VAL A 21 -10.36 0.27 -14.39
N CYS A 22 -11.48 0.95 -14.17
CA CYS A 22 -11.51 2.38 -13.87
C CYS A 22 -10.79 2.70 -12.55
N SER A 23 -10.98 1.91 -11.49
CA SER A 23 -10.25 2.04 -10.23
C SER A 23 -8.74 1.83 -10.41
N TYR A 24 -8.32 0.90 -11.26
CA TYR A 24 -6.90 0.71 -11.59
C TYR A 24 -6.31 1.92 -12.34
N VAL A 25 -6.98 2.39 -13.38
CA VAL A 25 -6.52 3.58 -14.12
C VAL A 25 -6.50 4.82 -13.22
N ALA A 26 -7.51 4.97 -12.37
CA ALA A 26 -7.58 6.05 -11.39
C ALA A 26 -6.43 5.96 -10.37
N SER A 27 -6.07 4.77 -9.89
CA SER A 27 -4.96 4.61 -8.95
C SER A 27 -3.64 5.07 -9.56
N VAL A 28 -3.35 4.67 -10.80
CA VAL A 28 -2.16 5.11 -11.55
C VAL A 28 -2.17 6.63 -11.74
N PHE A 29 -3.33 7.20 -12.10
CA PHE A 29 -3.48 8.64 -12.25
C PHE A 29 -3.21 9.39 -10.93
N PHE A 30 -3.76 8.93 -9.81
CA PHE A 30 -3.54 9.54 -8.50
C PHE A 30 -2.08 9.42 -8.04
N CYS A 31 -1.42 8.28 -8.28
CA CYS A 31 0.01 8.13 -8.02
C CYS A 31 0.84 9.13 -8.86
N TYR A 32 0.58 9.21 -10.17
CA TYR A 32 1.25 10.18 -11.03
C TYR A 32 1.02 11.63 -10.59
N LEU A 33 -0.21 11.98 -10.21
CA LEU A 33 -0.56 13.30 -9.71
C LEU A 33 0.19 13.61 -8.40
N ALA A 34 0.22 12.67 -7.46
CA ALA A 34 0.95 12.80 -6.21
C ALA A 34 2.45 13.02 -6.46
N ASP A 35 3.06 12.20 -7.33
CA ASP A 35 4.48 12.32 -7.67
C ASP A 35 4.79 13.67 -8.34
N LYS A 36 3.89 14.17 -9.20
CA LYS A 36 4.03 15.50 -9.81
C LYS A 36 3.93 16.63 -8.78
N LEU A 37 3.01 16.53 -7.82
CA LEU A 37 2.85 17.53 -6.75
C LEU A 37 4.10 17.61 -5.88
N VAL A 38 4.71 16.46 -5.55
CA VAL A 38 5.97 16.39 -4.79
C VAL A 38 7.16 16.87 -5.63
N THR A 39 7.32 16.38 -6.86
CA THR A 39 8.47 16.69 -7.71
C THR A 39 8.53 18.17 -8.11
N LYS A 40 7.38 18.81 -8.30
CA LYS A 40 7.30 20.26 -8.59
C LYS A 40 7.35 21.12 -7.34
N SER A 41 7.63 20.53 -6.16
CA SER A 41 7.68 21.20 -4.86
C SER A 41 6.48 22.10 -4.56
N ILE A 42 5.30 21.74 -5.08
CA ILE A 42 4.04 22.48 -4.84
C ILE A 42 3.56 22.23 -3.41
N MET A 43 3.76 21.01 -2.91
CA MET A 43 3.37 20.57 -1.57
C MET A 43 4.48 19.71 -0.95
N SER A 44 4.59 19.70 0.38
CA SER A 44 5.47 18.75 1.07
C SER A 44 4.97 17.31 0.91
N LEU A 45 5.88 16.33 1.02
CA LEU A 45 5.52 14.91 0.93
C LEU A 45 4.37 14.56 1.89
N LEU A 46 4.47 15.01 3.15
CA LEU A 46 3.44 14.82 4.16
C LEU A 46 2.08 15.40 3.74
N ALA A 47 2.08 16.62 3.20
CA ALA A 47 0.85 17.27 2.78
C ALA A 47 0.20 16.52 1.58
N VAL A 48 1.01 16.00 0.66
CA VAL A 48 0.50 15.17 -0.45
C VAL A 48 -0.07 13.85 0.07
N ARG A 49 0.62 13.14 0.97
CA ARG A 49 0.10 11.89 1.56
C ARG A 49 -1.20 12.11 2.31
N LYS A 50 -1.29 13.20 3.09
CA LYS A 50 -2.51 13.61 3.79
C LYS A 50 -3.64 13.96 2.82
N LEU A 51 -3.37 14.73 1.76
CA LEU A 51 -4.35 15.10 0.75
C LEU A 51 -4.92 13.88 0.01
N MET A 52 -4.05 12.99 -0.48
CA MET A 52 -4.48 11.79 -1.20
C MET A 52 -5.29 10.85 -0.30
N THR A 53 -4.90 10.73 0.97
CA THR A 53 -5.67 9.96 1.96
C THR A 53 -7.02 10.62 2.28
N ALA A 54 -7.08 11.96 2.33
CA ALA A 54 -8.32 12.71 2.50
C ALA A 54 -9.29 12.44 1.36
N ILE A 55 -8.80 12.54 0.13
CA ILE A 55 -9.57 12.25 -1.08
C ILE A 55 -10.08 10.81 -1.04
N ALA A 56 -9.26 9.85 -0.62
CA ALA A 56 -9.65 8.44 -0.58
C ALA A 56 -10.65 8.06 0.52
N GLN A 57 -10.75 8.83 1.61
CA GLN A 57 -11.60 8.49 2.77
C GLN A 57 -12.76 9.45 2.96
N VAL A 58 -12.48 10.75 2.98
CA VAL A 58 -13.48 11.78 3.26
C VAL A 58 -14.46 11.92 2.10
N LEU A 59 -13.98 11.95 0.86
CA LEU A 59 -14.86 12.13 -0.30
C LEU A 59 -15.80 10.92 -0.47
N PRO A 60 -15.34 9.65 -0.48
CA PRO A 60 -16.22 8.50 -0.47
C PRO A 60 -17.18 8.47 0.74
N GLY A 61 -16.72 8.84 1.94
CA GLY A 61 -17.57 8.92 3.12
C GLY A 61 -18.74 9.89 2.95
N ILE A 62 -18.48 11.08 2.41
CA ILE A 62 -19.51 12.08 2.10
C ILE A 62 -20.44 11.59 0.98
N LEU A 63 -19.90 11.01 -0.09
CA LEU A 63 -20.68 10.51 -1.22
C LEU A 63 -21.65 9.40 -0.79
N VAL A 64 -21.23 8.51 0.10
CA VAL A 64 -22.07 7.43 0.64
C VAL A 64 -23.25 7.99 1.46
N LEU A 65 -23.08 9.10 2.18
CA LEU A 65 -24.21 9.78 2.83
C LEU A 65 -25.21 10.28 1.81
N PHE A 66 -24.74 10.93 0.73
CA PHE A 66 -25.62 11.41 -0.34
C PHE A 66 -26.41 10.27 -0.98
N ILE A 67 -25.79 9.11 -1.22
CA ILE A 67 -26.47 7.91 -1.75
C ILE A 67 -27.68 7.51 -0.88
N GLY A 68 -27.58 7.63 0.44
CA GLY A 68 -28.70 7.36 1.37
C GLY A 68 -29.91 8.28 1.20
N TYR A 69 -29.74 9.43 0.55
CA TYR A 69 -30.76 10.47 0.35
C TYR A 69 -31.30 10.57 -1.08
N VAL A 70 -30.69 9.89 -2.05
CA VAL A 70 -31.06 9.94 -3.47
C VAL A 70 -32.47 9.39 -3.77
N GLY A 71 -33.08 8.65 -2.84
CA GLY A 71 -34.47 8.22 -2.96
C GLY A 71 -34.68 7.23 -4.11
N CYS A 72 -35.57 7.55 -5.05
CA CYS A 72 -35.96 6.67 -6.15
C CYS A 72 -35.09 6.79 -7.42
N ASP A 73 -34.14 7.73 -7.49
CA ASP A 73 -33.27 7.89 -8.67
C ASP A 73 -32.08 6.92 -8.61
N ILE A 74 -32.30 5.72 -9.16
CA ILE A 74 -31.30 4.66 -9.20
C ILE A 74 -30.07 5.07 -10.03
N ASN A 75 -30.26 5.88 -11.09
CA ASN A 75 -29.16 6.29 -11.96
C ASN A 75 -28.20 7.22 -11.21
N LEU A 76 -28.75 8.19 -10.47
CA LEU A 76 -27.94 9.09 -9.64
C LEU A 76 -27.18 8.32 -8.54
N ALA A 77 -27.83 7.34 -7.90
CA ALA A 77 -27.20 6.52 -6.88
C ALA A 77 -26.02 5.70 -7.44
N LEU A 78 -26.18 5.12 -8.63
CA LEU A 78 -25.12 4.37 -9.32
C LEU A 78 -23.95 5.26 -9.72
N VAL A 79 -24.21 6.47 -10.22
CA VAL A 79 -23.14 7.43 -10.57
C VAL A 79 -22.35 7.84 -9.34
N LEU A 80 -23.02 8.18 -8.23
CA LEU A 80 -22.35 8.54 -6.97
C LEU A 80 -21.51 7.37 -6.41
N TRP A 81 -22.06 6.15 -6.46
CA TRP A 81 -21.33 4.95 -6.05
C TRP A 81 -20.10 4.71 -6.92
N PHE A 82 -20.23 4.85 -8.24
CA PHE A 82 -19.13 4.69 -9.18
C PHE A 82 -18.01 5.70 -8.93
N VAL A 83 -18.36 6.97 -8.70
CA VAL A 83 -17.40 8.01 -8.34
C VAL A 83 -16.71 7.67 -7.02
N ALA A 84 -17.46 7.25 -6.00
CA ALA A 84 -16.89 6.86 -4.71
C ALA A 84 -15.85 5.73 -4.87
N VAL A 85 -16.20 4.66 -5.59
CA VAL A 85 -15.30 3.51 -5.85
C VAL A 85 -14.07 3.90 -6.68
N THR A 86 -14.22 4.84 -7.61
CA THR A 86 -13.11 5.30 -8.46
C THR A 86 -12.09 6.16 -7.68
N VAL A 87 -12.53 6.83 -6.61
CA VAL A 87 -11.69 7.72 -5.80
C VAL A 87 -10.94 6.97 -4.69
N VAL A 88 -11.52 5.90 -4.12
CA VAL A 88 -10.89 5.10 -3.04
C VAL A 88 -9.44 4.69 -3.34
N PRO A 89 -9.05 4.27 -4.58
CA PRO A 89 -7.67 3.93 -4.91
C PRO A 89 -6.65 5.06 -4.74
N ALA A 90 -7.05 6.32 -4.55
CA ALA A 90 -6.14 7.39 -4.15
C ALA A 90 -5.39 7.07 -2.85
N ALA A 91 -5.90 6.16 -2.02
CA ALA A 91 -5.23 5.66 -0.81
C ALA A 91 -3.87 5.00 -1.11
N TYR A 92 -3.67 4.45 -2.31
CA TYR A 92 -2.37 3.89 -2.72
C TYR A 92 -1.28 4.97 -2.78
N ALA A 93 -1.61 6.15 -3.31
CA ALA A 93 -0.73 7.32 -3.34
C ALA A 93 -0.64 8.05 -1.98
N GLY A 94 -1.59 7.79 -1.08
CA GLY A 94 -1.64 8.36 0.27
C GLY A 94 -1.07 7.42 1.33
N ALA A 95 -1.95 6.89 2.18
CA ALA A 95 -1.58 6.10 3.36
C ALA A 95 -0.74 4.85 3.05
N MET A 96 -0.95 4.17 1.92
CA MET A 96 -0.15 2.97 1.59
C MET A 96 1.29 3.33 1.24
N ALA A 97 1.49 4.37 0.42
CA ALA A 97 2.83 4.86 0.13
C ALA A 97 3.52 5.44 1.37
N ASN A 98 2.75 6.03 2.30
CA ASN A 98 3.26 6.56 3.56
C ASN A 98 3.91 5.48 4.44
N VAL A 99 3.53 4.21 4.33
CA VAL A 99 4.17 3.10 5.06
C VAL A 99 5.64 2.97 4.64
N VAL A 100 5.90 3.11 3.34
CA VAL A 100 7.26 3.05 2.78
C VAL A 100 8.05 4.29 3.20
N ASP A 101 7.41 5.46 3.25
CA ASP A 101 8.05 6.71 3.67
C ASP A 101 8.53 6.66 5.13
N ILE A 102 7.75 6.03 6.03
CA ILE A 102 8.05 5.88 7.47
C ILE A 102 9.17 4.86 7.71
N ALA A 103 9.20 3.77 6.95
CA ALA A 103 10.07 2.64 7.23
C ALA A 103 10.49 1.85 5.99
N PRO A 104 11.41 2.39 5.17
CA PRO A 104 11.82 1.73 3.93
C PRO A 104 12.44 0.35 4.14
N ASN A 105 13.22 0.12 5.21
CA ASN A 105 13.87 -1.18 5.47
C ASN A 105 12.88 -2.25 5.95
N PHE A 106 11.80 -1.81 6.61
CA PHE A 106 10.76 -2.68 7.18
C PHE A 106 9.41 -2.50 6.49
N ALA A 107 9.38 -1.95 5.28
CA ALA A 107 8.14 -1.58 4.59
C ALA A 107 7.24 -2.82 4.38
N GLY A 108 7.84 -3.95 3.99
CA GLY A 108 7.11 -5.21 3.81
C GLY A 108 6.39 -5.68 5.08
N PRO A 109 7.11 -5.94 6.19
CA PRO A 109 6.50 -6.33 7.46
C PRO A 109 5.47 -5.32 8.00
N VAL A 110 5.77 -4.02 7.96
CA VAL A 110 4.84 -2.98 8.44
C VAL A 110 3.57 -2.94 7.60
N LEU A 111 3.70 -3.03 6.28
CA LEU A 111 2.56 -3.07 5.37
C LEU A 111 1.73 -4.34 5.58
N ALA A 112 2.36 -5.50 5.74
CA ALA A 112 1.67 -6.77 6.00
C ALA A 112 0.87 -6.74 7.31
N PHE A 113 1.46 -6.17 8.37
CA PHE A 113 0.77 -5.99 9.65
C PHE A 113 -0.43 -5.06 9.51
N ALA A 114 -0.26 -3.90 8.87
CA ALA A 114 -1.35 -2.96 8.62
C ALA A 114 -2.48 -3.58 7.78
N GLN A 115 -2.12 -4.36 6.75
CA GLN A 115 -3.08 -5.06 5.90
C GLN A 115 -3.85 -6.14 6.65
N THR A 116 -3.21 -6.83 7.61
CA THR A 116 -3.90 -7.82 8.44
C THR A 116 -5.04 -7.19 9.25
N ILE A 117 -4.78 -6.02 9.84
CA ILE A 117 -5.80 -5.26 10.57
C ILE A 117 -6.92 -4.82 9.61
N HIS A 118 -6.56 -4.29 8.44
CA HIS A 118 -7.51 -3.86 7.43
C HIS A 118 -8.42 -5.00 6.93
N MET A 119 -7.84 -6.17 6.63
CA MET A 119 -8.60 -7.34 6.15
C MET A 119 -9.51 -7.90 7.24
N THR A 120 -9.08 -7.88 8.50
CA THR A 120 -9.92 -8.25 9.64
C THR A 120 -11.13 -7.32 9.77
N ALA A 121 -10.93 -6.00 9.67
CA ALA A 121 -12.02 -5.03 9.68
C ALA A 121 -12.98 -5.21 8.48
N SER A 122 -12.42 -5.51 7.30
CA SER A 122 -13.21 -5.78 6.08
C SER A 122 -14.08 -7.02 6.21
N PHE A 123 -13.56 -8.07 6.86
CA PHE A 123 -14.32 -9.28 7.15
C PHE A 123 -15.48 -9.03 8.13
N LEU A 124 -15.27 -8.17 9.14
CA LEU A 124 -16.30 -7.84 10.13
C LEU A 124 -17.39 -6.88 9.59
N SER A 125 -17.09 -6.11 8.54
CA SER A 125 -18.00 -5.09 8.02
C SER A 125 -19.37 -5.65 7.56
N PRO A 126 -19.46 -6.74 6.76
CA PRO A 126 -20.74 -7.35 6.41
C PRO A 126 -21.52 -7.89 7.60
N LEU A 127 -20.84 -8.40 8.63
CA LEU A 127 -21.47 -8.91 9.86
C LEU A 127 -22.12 -7.77 10.66
N ALA A 128 -21.42 -6.63 10.78
CA ALA A 128 -21.99 -5.43 11.38
C ALA A 128 -23.21 -4.92 10.58
N ALA A 129 -23.12 -4.90 9.24
CA ALA A 129 -24.24 -4.52 8.39
C ALA A 129 -25.44 -5.46 8.56
N PHE A 130 -25.20 -6.78 8.65
CA PHE A 130 -26.24 -7.77 8.91
C PHE A 130 -26.97 -7.47 10.22
N HIS A 131 -26.25 -7.30 11.33
CA HIS A 131 -26.89 -6.99 12.63
C HIS A 131 -27.62 -5.64 12.67
N ILE A 132 -27.17 -4.65 11.90
CA ILE A 132 -27.87 -3.35 11.79
C ILE A 132 -29.18 -3.49 11.01
N LEU A 133 -29.22 -4.40 10.03
CA LEU A 133 -30.36 -4.63 9.16
C LEU A 133 -31.30 -5.75 9.67
N ASP A 134 -30.84 -6.57 10.61
CA ASP A 134 -31.60 -7.69 11.16
C ASP A 134 -32.87 -7.21 11.87
N GLY A 135 -34.02 -7.81 11.52
CA GLY A 135 -35.33 -7.43 12.04
C GLY A 135 -35.89 -6.08 11.56
N ARG A 136 -35.24 -5.40 10.60
CA ARG A 136 -35.76 -4.16 9.97
C ARG A 136 -36.24 -4.46 8.56
N ASP A 137 -37.32 -3.81 8.14
CA ASP A 137 -37.74 -3.85 6.74
C ASP A 137 -36.58 -3.39 5.83
N LEU A 138 -36.48 -3.96 4.63
CA LEU A 138 -35.53 -3.59 3.55
C LEU A 138 -35.80 -2.17 3.00
N LEU A 139 -36.34 -1.29 3.84
CA LEU A 139 -36.61 0.10 3.55
C LEU A 139 -35.31 0.88 3.47
N MET A 140 -35.28 1.91 2.61
CA MET A 140 -34.15 2.81 2.45
C MET A 140 -33.71 3.47 3.77
N SER A 141 -34.61 3.57 4.75
CA SER A 141 -34.31 4.09 6.10
C SER A 141 -33.29 3.23 6.88
N SER A 142 -33.37 1.90 6.76
CA SER A 142 -32.46 0.98 7.44
C SER A 142 -31.03 1.09 6.91
N TRP A 143 -30.89 1.25 5.59
CA TRP A 143 -29.60 1.44 4.91
C TRP A 143 -28.91 2.77 5.23
N ARG A 144 -29.68 3.83 5.52
CA ARG A 144 -29.11 5.11 5.95
C ARG A 144 -28.24 4.96 7.20
N ILE A 145 -28.63 4.10 8.15
CA ILE A 145 -27.84 3.87 9.37
C ILE A 145 -26.50 3.21 9.03
N VAL A 146 -26.48 2.26 8.10
CA VAL A 146 -25.23 1.65 7.60
C VAL A 146 -24.34 2.73 6.96
N PHE A 147 -24.90 3.57 6.08
CA PHE A 147 -24.17 4.66 5.44
C PHE A 147 -23.62 5.69 6.44
N TYR A 148 -24.39 6.02 7.48
CA TYR A 148 -23.95 6.89 8.56
C TYR A 148 -22.75 6.31 9.33
N VAL A 149 -22.82 5.03 9.69
CA VAL A 149 -21.71 4.36 10.37
C VAL A 149 -20.47 4.32 9.47
N THR A 150 -20.62 3.97 8.18
CA THR A 150 -19.50 3.97 7.22
C THR A 150 -18.87 5.36 7.08
N ALA A 151 -19.68 6.40 6.92
CA ALA A 151 -19.17 7.77 6.81
C ALA A 151 -18.45 8.20 8.08
N PHE A 152 -19.03 7.92 9.25
CA PHE A 152 -18.42 8.25 10.54
C PHE A 152 -17.06 7.55 10.71
N VAL A 153 -16.98 6.25 10.43
CA VAL A 153 -15.73 5.48 10.53
C VAL A 153 -14.67 6.00 9.56
N SER A 154 -15.02 6.24 8.29
CA SER A 154 -14.06 6.73 7.29
C SER A 154 -13.49 8.11 7.64
N ILE A 155 -14.36 9.05 8.02
CA ILE A 155 -13.98 10.44 8.34
C ILE A 155 -13.20 10.50 9.65
N SER A 156 -13.65 9.80 10.70
CA SER A 156 -12.94 9.77 11.98
C SER A 156 -11.55 9.14 11.86
N THR A 157 -11.42 8.04 11.10
CA THR A 157 -10.12 7.41 10.82
C THR A 157 -9.18 8.37 10.07
N TYR A 158 -9.71 9.12 9.10
CA TYR A 158 -8.92 10.16 8.44
C TYR A 158 -8.48 11.27 9.41
N PHE A 159 -9.34 11.73 10.32
CA PHE A 159 -8.95 12.74 11.31
C PHE A 159 -7.83 12.26 12.24
N VAL A 160 -7.88 11.00 12.68
CA VAL A 160 -6.78 10.36 13.43
C VAL A 160 -5.49 10.41 12.59
N TYR A 161 -5.54 9.96 11.34
CA TYR A 161 -4.38 10.00 10.44
C TYR A 161 -3.88 11.43 10.18
N GLN A 162 -4.77 12.42 10.10
CA GLN A 162 -4.43 13.82 9.86
C GLN A 162 -3.60 14.41 11.01
N ILE A 163 -3.90 14.04 12.25
CA ILE A 163 -3.20 14.53 13.45
C ILE A 163 -1.84 13.83 13.62
N TRP A 164 -1.81 12.49 13.56
CA TRP A 164 -0.62 11.71 13.90
C TRP A 164 0.23 11.25 12.70
N GLY A 165 -0.28 11.38 11.48
CA GLY A 165 0.46 10.98 10.28
C GLY A 165 1.74 11.79 10.10
N THR A 166 2.84 11.07 9.86
CA THR A 166 4.17 11.59 9.53
C THR A 166 4.75 10.83 8.32
N THR A 167 5.68 11.49 7.62
CA THR A 167 6.51 10.93 6.54
C THR A 167 7.99 10.87 6.94
N GLU A 168 8.32 11.19 8.18
CA GLU A 168 9.69 11.10 8.67
C GLU A 168 10.06 9.65 8.96
N ILE A 169 11.27 9.25 8.54
CA ILE A 169 11.81 7.92 8.78
C ILE A 169 11.91 7.69 10.29
N GLN A 170 11.32 6.60 10.75
CA GLN A 170 11.27 6.32 12.18
C GLN A 170 12.61 5.78 12.71
N PRO A 171 12.96 6.04 13.99
CA PRO A 171 14.25 5.61 14.55
C PRO A 171 14.49 4.10 14.48
N TRP A 172 13.45 3.29 14.62
CA TRP A 172 13.50 1.83 14.56
C TRP A 172 13.66 1.28 13.13
N ASN A 173 13.62 2.14 12.09
CA ASN A 173 13.86 1.71 10.72
C ASN A 173 15.30 1.19 10.52
N TYR A 174 16.23 1.58 11.39
CA TYR A 174 17.59 1.08 11.40
C TYR A 174 17.72 -0.03 12.45
N VAL A 175 18.27 -1.16 12.04
CA VAL A 175 18.69 -2.20 12.99
C VAL A 175 19.99 -1.71 13.62
N PRO A 176 20.07 -1.54 14.95
CA PRO A 176 21.35 -1.33 15.61
C PRO A 176 22.21 -2.58 15.37
N ASP A 177 23.40 -2.39 14.79
CA ASP A 177 24.46 -3.38 14.64
C ASP A 177 24.23 -4.57 13.69
N LEU A 178 23.97 -4.28 12.41
CA LEU A 178 24.58 -5.11 11.37
C LEU A 178 25.95 -4.50 11.05
N PRO A 179 27.07 -5.26 11.16
CA PRO A 179 28.38 -4.73 10.81
C PRO A 179 28.28 -4.19 9.39
N LYS A 180 28.80 -2.98 9.19
CA LYS A 180 28.63 -2.28 7.90
C LYS A 180 29.04 -3.25 6.80
N ARG A 181 28.25 -3.34 5.73
CA ARG A 181 28.63 -4.18 4.57
C ARG A 181 30.04 -3.85 4.08
N HIS A 182 30.51 -2.62 4.32
CA HIS A 182 31.90 -2.18 4.14
C HIS A 182 32.89 -2.82 5.12
N GLU A 183 32.61 -2.88 6.43
CA GLU A 183 33.47 -3.60 7.40
C GLU A 183 33.50 -5.11 7.11
N GLN A 184 32.40 -5.72 6.68
CA GLN A 184 32.41 -7.12 6.25
C GLN A 184 33.18 -7.33 4.95
N GLN A 185 33.10 -6.39 4.00
CA GLN A 185 33.89 -6.43 2.76
C GLN A 185 35.37 -6.21 3.03
N GLU A 186 35.73 -5.25 3.89
CA GLU A 186 37.10 -4.98 4.33
C GLU A 186 37.68 -6.19 5.07
N LEU A 187 36.92 -6.80 6.00
CA LEU A 187 37.33 -8.03 6.67
C LEU A 187 37.45 -9.20 5.70
N MET A 188 36.57 -9.32 4.69
CA MET A 188 36.68 -10.37 3.67
C MET A 188 37.87 -10.15 2.73
N GLU A 189 38.21 -8.90 2.42
CA GLU A 189 39.38 -8.53 1.61
C GLU A 189 40.68 -8.74 2.41
N GLU A 190 40.72 -8.32 3.67
CA GLU A 190 41.85 -8.52 4.59
C GLU A 190 42.12 -10.01 4.82
N ASN A 191 41.08 -10.82 5.11
CA ASN A 191 41.22 -12.27 5.23
C ASN A 191 41.69 -12.93 3.92
N ARG A 192 41.32 -12.38 2.76
CA ARG A 192 41.75 -12.89 1.44
C ARG A 192 43.20 -12.54 1.14
N GLU A 193 43.67 -11.36 1.57
CA GLU A 193 45.06 -10.94 1.47
C GLU A 193 45.96 -11.74 2.42
N GLU A 194 45.52 -12.01 3.65
CA GLU A 194 46.23 -12.87 4.60
C GLU A 194 46.41 -14.29 4.05
N ASP A 195 45.35 -14.92 3.53
CA ASP A 195 45.41 -16.28 2.98
C ASP A 195 46.36 -16.36 1.76
N HIS A 196 46.36 -15.33 0.91
CA HIS A 196 47.32 -15.22 -0.20
C HIS A 196 48.77 -15.02 0.26
N SER A 197 49.01 -14.29 1.34
CA SER A 197 50.35 -14.06 1.90
C SER A 197 50.94 -15.33 2.54
N VAL A 198 50.11 -16.13 3.21
CA VAL A 198 50.49 -17.41 3.81
C VAL A 198 50.85 -18.43 2.72
N VAL A 199 50.09 -18.48 1.62
CA VAL A 199 50.39 -19.35 0.47
C VAL A 199 51.67 -18.91 -0.26
N SER A 200 51.96 -17.61 -0.33
CA SER A 200 53.20 -17.08 -0.94
C SER A 200 54.45 -17.39 -0.11
N ASN A 201 54.36 -17.27 1.22
CA ASN A 201 55.47 -17.54 2.14
C ASN A 201 55.69 -19.05 2.40
N GLY A 202 54.74 -19.91 2.03
CA GLY A 202 54.81 -21.37 2.16
C GLY A 202 55.57 -22.10 1.04
N LYS A 203 56.08 -21.41 0.00
CA LYS A 203 56.93 -22.04 -1.01
C LYS A 203 58.38 -22.14 -0.50
N PRO A 204 58.96 -23.35 -0.34
CA PRO A 204 60.39 -23.47 -0.12
C PRO A 204 61.12 -22.94 -1.36
N SER A 205 62.09 -22.06 -1.14
CA SER A 205 63.07 -21.68 -2.16
C SER A 205 63.86 -22.92 -2.54
N VAL A 206 63.48 -23.56 -3.66
CA VAL A 206 64.31 -24.59 -4.29
C VAL A 206 65.52 -23.87 -4.88
N SER A 207 66.61 -23.87 -4.13
CA SER A 207 67.94 -23.52 -4.61
C SER A 207 68.37 -24.55 -5.65
N GLU A 208 68.45 -24.14 -6.91
CA GLU A 208 69.13 -24.90 -7.97
C GLU A 208 70.60 -25.10 -7.60
N HIS A 209 70.95 -26.30 -7.11
CA HIS A 209 72.34 -26.71 -6.98
C HIS A 209 72.75 -27.50 -8.23
N ASN A 210 73.49 -26.81 -9.08
CA ASN A 210 74.18 -27.33 -10.25
C ASN A 210 75.19 -28.41 -9.82
N GLY A 211 75.08 -29.63 -10.38
CA GLY A 211 75.89 -30.79 -10.00
C GLY A 211 76.11 -31.75 -11.17
N THR A 212 77.31 -31.67 -11.72
CA THR A 212 77.98 -32.45 -12.79
C THR A 212 78.07 -33.98 -12.60
N ASN A 213 78.15 -34.67 -13.74
CA ASN A 213 78.70 -36.03 -14.02
C ASN A 213 77.86 -37.23 -13.50
N VAL A 214 77.72 -38.35 -14.24
CA VAL A 214 78.77 -39.27 -14.71
C VAL A 214 78.22 -40.14 -15.87
N THR A 215 79.11 -40.40 -16.84
CA THR A 215 79.20 -41.40 -17.93
C THR A 215 78.04 -42.35 -18.24
#